data_AF-A0A1L9NG50-F1
#
_entry.id   AF-A0A1L9NG50-F1
#
_cell.length_a   1.000
_cell.length_b   1.000
_cell.length_c   1.000
_cell.angle_alpha   90.00
_cell.angle_beta   90.00
_cell.angle_gamma   90.00
#
_symmetry.space_group_name_H-M   'P 1'
#
loop_
_entity.id
_entity.type
_entity.pdbx_description
1 polymer ?
#
loop_
_entity_poly.entity_id
_entity_poly.type
_entity_poly.pdbx_seq_one_letter_code
_entity_poly.pdbx_strand_id
1 'polypeptide(L)'
;MVPLCPGPYVTIQVGNNGAKYKVSRPLLCRHSSYFRAMFDSCFKEGNEQAVTMHKIRGVVTERSLLMLLQWLYLNRIEFPSQIQGRCINAYIEMARLADMWRITGMEQLLADKIKAIITSSIPRVNLSCAGGENGKVRLLTSSHIKSASMLFKGHPVRSLIAEASVGPFILMDNFKFARELRENANYAGDLLDELKDLIKGQVKDKRVITPYTLHYWKNS
;
A
#
# COMPACT_ATOMS: atom_id res chain seq x y z
N MET A 1 -26.38 -4.73 16.94
CA MET A 1 -26.12 -5.51 15.71
C MET A 1 -27.03 -4.97 14.62
N VAL A 2 -26.47 -4.29 13.63
CA VAL A 2 -27.20 -3.66 12.51
C VAL A 2 -27.10 -4.59 11.29
N PRO A 3 -28.13 -4.71 10.43
CA PRO A 3 -28.28 -5.85 9.52
C PRO A 3 -27.15 -5.91 8.50
N LEU A 4 -26.61 -7.12 8.32
CA LEU A 4 -25.84 -7.53 7.14
C LEU A 4 -26.60 -7.10 5.89
N CYS A 5 -26.10 -6.09 5.16
CA CYS A 5 -26.75 -5.47 4.00
C CYS A 5 -27.52 -6.51 3.14
N PRO A 6 -28.86 -6.63 3.30
CA PRO A 6 -29.60 -7.70 2.66
C PRO A 6 -29.86 -7.34 1.20
N GLY A 7 -29.00 -7.84 0.31
CA GLY A 7 -29.20 -7.87 -1.14
C GLY A 7 -29.22 -6.51 -1.86
N PRO A 8 -29.14 -6.52 -3.21
CA PRO A 8 -28.75 -7.65 -4.07
C PRO A 8 -27.28 -8.06 -3.88
N TYR A 9 -26.95 -9.31 -4.23
CA TYR A 9 -25.59 -9.85 -4.15
C TYR A 9 -25.03 -10.12 -5.55
N VAL A 10 -23.72 -9.97 -5.69
CA VAL A 10 -22.95 -10.39 -6.86
C VAL A 10 -21.96 -11.47 -6.48
N THR A 11 -21.59 -12.31 -7.45
CA THR A 11 -20.55 -13.34 -7.26
C THR A 11 -19.24 -12.88 -7.87
N ILE A 12 -18.16 -12.86 -7.08
CA ILE A 12 -16.81 -12.56 -7.56
C ILE A 12 -15.96 -13.82 -7.43
N GLN A 13 -15.24 -14.16 -8.50
CA GLN A 13 -14.27 -15.25 -8.55
C GLN A 13 -12.92 -14.74 -9.04
N VAL A 14 -11.81 -15.21 -8.49
CA VAL A 14 -10.45 -14.85 -8.97
C VAL A 14 -9.80 -16.04 -9.68
N GLY A 15 -9.70 -15.94 -11.00
CA GLY A 15 -9.32 -17.02 -11.90
C GLY A 15 -10.36 -18.13 -11.99
N ASN A 16 -10.24 -18.98 -13.02
CA ASN A 16 -11.26 -19.99 -13.33
C ASN A 16 -11.45 -21.05 -12.24
N ASN A 17 -10.41 -21.29 -11.43
CA ASN A 17 -10.41 -22.29 -10.35
C ASN A 17 -10.44 -21.66 -8.95
N GLY A 18 -10.66 -20.34 -8.85
CA GLY A 18 -10.74 -19.66 -7.55
C GLY A 18 -12.05 -19.93 -6.83
N ALA A 19 -12.07 -19.70 -5.51
CA ALA A 19 -13.32 -19.70 -4.75
C ALA A 19 -14.27 -18.60 -5.24
N LYS A 20 -15.57 -18.88 -5.18
CA LYS A 20 -16.65 -17.93 -5.50
C LYS A 20 -17.12 -17.24 -4.23
N TYR A 21 -17.07 -15.92 -4.20
CA TYR A 21 -17.49 -15.13 -3.05
C TYR A 21 -18.77 -14.36 -3.40
N LYS A 22 -19.78 -14.48 -2.54
CA LYS A 22 -20.99 -13.64 -2.61
C LYS A 22 -20.72 -12.33 -1.87
N VAL A 23 -20.93 -11.21 -2.57
CA VAL A 23 -20.63 -9.86 -2.08
C VAL A 23 -21.85 -8.96 -2.26
N SER A 24 -22.14 -8.11 -1.28
CA SER A 24 -23.24 -7.14 -1.36
C SER A 24 -22.95 -6.14 -2.48
N ARG A 25 -23.81 -6.12 -3.51
CA ARG A 25 -23.65 -5.21 -4.66
C ARG A 25 -23.73 -3.74 -4.24
N PRO A 26 -24.69 -3.30 -3.41
CA PRO A 26 -24.73 -1.91 -2.95
C PRO A 26 -23.43 -1.49 -2.25
N LEU A 27 -22.89 -2.35 -1.39
CA LEU A 27 -21.65 -2.08 -0.66
C LEU A 27 -20.45 -1.97 -1.63
N LEU A 28 -20.31 -2.95 -2.52
CA LEU A 28 -19.21 -2.98 -3.49
C LEU A 28 -19.26 -1.77 -4.44
N CYS A 29 -20.44 -1.47 -5.00
CA CYS A 29 -20.63 -0.37 -5.96
C CYS A 29 -20.56 1.00 -5.29
N ARG A 30 -20.85 1.11 -3.99
CA ARG A 30 -20.62 2.35 -3.21
C ARG A 30 -19.15 2.71 -3.18
N HIS A 31 -18.28 1.73 -2.96
CA HIS A 31 -16.84 1.95 -2.80
C HIS A 31 -16.03 1.84 -4.10
N SER A 32 -16.58 1.26 -5.16
CA SER A 32 -15.88 1.08 -6.43
C SER A 32 -16.71 1.55 -7.63
N SER A 33 -16.21 2.58 -8.31
CA SER A 33 -16.82 3.01 -9.59
C SER A 33 -16.63 1.96 -10.69
N TYR A 34 -15.58 1.13 -10.59
CA TYR A 34 -15.32 0.03 -11.53
C TYR A 34 -16.44 -1.01 -11.47
N PHE A 35 -16.78 -1.47 -10.26
CA PHE A 35 -17.86 -2.44 -10.09
C PHE A 35 -19.25 -1.84 -10.34
N ARG A 36 -19.45 -0.56 -10.02
CA ARG A 36 -20.68 0.15 -10.39
C ARG A 36 -20.88 0.13 -11.90
N ALA A 37 -19.86 0.55 -12.66
CA ALA A 37 -19.90 0.52 -14.11
C ALA A 37 -20.11 -0.90 -14.67
N MET A 38 -19.48 -1.91 -14.07
CA MET A 38 -19.62 -3.30 -14.48
C MET A 38 -21.05 -3.82 -14.29
N PHE A 39 -21.61 -3.70 -13.09
CA PHE A 39 -22.90 -4.32 -12.75
C PHE A 39 -24.12 -3.48 -13.11
N ASP A 40 -23.96 -2.17 -13.36
CA ASP A 40 -25.04 -1.29 -13.83
C ASP A 40 -25.07 -1.21 -15.38
N SER A 41 -24.17 -1.91 -16.07
CA SER A 41 -24.12 -1.96 -17.53
C SER A 41 -25.03 -3.05 -18.13
N CYS A 42 -25.22 -2.98 -19.45
CA CYS A 42 -25.85 -4.04 -20.24
C CYS A 42 -24.91 -5.21 -20.58
N PHE A 43 -23.71 -5.27 -19.98
CA PHE A 43 -22.77 -6.38 -20.20
C PHE A 43 -23.23 -7.66 -19.48
N LYS A 44 -22.60 -8.78 -19.85
CA LYS A 44 -22.91 -10.11 -19.34
C LYS A 44 -22.88 -10.15 -17.80
N GLU A 45 -21.92 -9.48 -17.19
CA GLU A 45 -21.73 -9.39 -15.74
C GLU A 45 -22.91 -8.69 -15.04
N GLY A 46 -23.48 -7.67 -15.68
CA GLY A 46 -24.67 -6.96 -15.20
C GLY A 46 -25.92 -7.85 -15.23
N ASN A 47 -26.05 -8.71 -16.25
CA ASN A 47 -27.18 -9.65 -16.33
C ASN A 47 -27.01 -10.86 -15.40
N GLU A 48 -25.81 -11.44 -15.34
CA GLU A 48 -25.51 -12.63 -14.53
C GLU A 48 -25.28 -12.31 -13.05
N GLN A 49 -25.07 -11.04 -12.69
CA GLN A 49 -24.66 -10.61 -11.35
C GLN A 49 -23.43 -11.40 -10.87
N ALA A 50 -22.50 -11.71 -11.78
CA ALA A 50 -21.33 -12.52 -11.53
C ALA A 50 -20.16 -12.09 -12.41
N VAL A 51 -18.94 -12.20 -11.89
CA VAL A 51 -17.72 -11.91 -12.64
C VAL A 51 -16.58 -12.82 -12.20
N THR A 52 -15.83 -13.30 -13.20
CA THR A 52 -14.55 -14.00 -12.98
C THR A 52 -13.40 -13.08 -13.36
N MET A 53 -12.64 -12.64 -12.37
CA MET A 53 -11.50 -11.75 -12.53
C MET A 53 -10.26 -12.52 -12.95
N HIS A 54 -9.55 -12.04 -13.96
CA HIS A 54 -8.25 -12.61 -14.34
C HIS A 54 -7.21 -12.37 -13.24
N LYS A 55 -6.40 -13.40 -12.96
CA LYS A 55 -5.30 -13.29 -12.00
C LYS A 55 -4.24 -12.35 -12.54
N ILE A 56 -3.85 -11.37 -11.73
CA ILE A 56 -2.74 -10.46 -12.03
C ILE A 56 -1.78 -10.54 -10.86
N ARG A 57 -0.54 -10.99 -11.13
CA ARG A 57 0.47 -11.19 -10.09
C ARG A 57 0.73 -9.91 -9.32
N GLY A 58 0.57 -9.95 -8.00
CA GLY A 58 0.79 -8.81 -7.10
C GLY A 58 -0.29 -7.73 -7.17
N VAL A 59 -1.44 -8.01 -7.80
CA VAL A 59 -2.60 -7.11 -7.88
C VAL A 59 -3.88 -7.88 -7.60
N VAL A 60 -4.30 -8.74 -8.55
CA VAL A 60 -5.55 -9.51 -8.45
C VAL A 60 -5.20 -10.95 -8.04
N THR A 61 -5.27 -11.20 -6.74
CA THR A 61 -5.06 -12.51 -6.11
C THR A 61 -6.24 -12.84 -5.19
N GLU A 62 -6.39 -14.11 -4.84
CA GLU A 62 -7.39 -14.53 -3.84
C GLU A 62 -7.15 -13.85 -2.48
N ARG A 63 -5.88 -13.69 -2.08
CA ARG A 63 -5.50 -12.95 -0.87
C ARG A 63 -5.98 -11.50 -0.91
N SER A 64 -5.74 -10.79 -2.01
CA SER A 64 -6.16 -9.40 -2.17
C SER A 64 -7.69 -9.24 -2.14
N LEU A 65 -8.41 -10.20 -2.73
CA LEU A 65 -9.88 -10.22 -2.66
C LEU A 65 -10.35 -10.46 -1.22
N LEU A 66 -9.77 -11.41 -0.50
CA LEU A 66 -10.12 -11.65 0.91
C LEU A 66 -9.83 -10.43 1.80
N MET A 67 -8.73 -9.71 1.56
CA MET A 67 -8.43 -8.46 2.26
C MET A 67 -9.47 -7.37 1.94
N LEU A 68 -9.88 -7.26 0.67
CA LEU A 68 -10.95 -6.35 0.28
C LEU A 68 -12.25 -6.69 1.01
N LEU A 69 -12.63 -7.97 1.08
CA LEU A 69 -13.85 -8.40 1.75
C LEU A 69 -13.80 -8.10 3.24
N GLN A 70 -12.67 -8.34 3.91
CA GLN A 70 -12.50 -7.93 5.31
C GLN A 70 -12.71 -6.43 5.48
N TRP A 71 -12.08 -5.60 4.63
CA TRP A 71 -12.24 -4.15 4.72
C TRP A 71 -13.67 -3.69 4.42
N LEU A 72 -14.31 -4.19 3.36
CA LEU A 72 -15.67 -3.81 3.00
C LEU A 72 -16.66 -4.08 4.13
N TYR A 73 -16.55 -5.23 4.79
CA TYR A 73 -17.54 -5.66 5.78
C TYR A 73 -17.19 -5.30 7.21
N LEU A 74 -15.90 -5.14 7.54
CA LEU A 74 -15.43 -4.94 8.91
C LEU A 74 -14.64 -3.65 9.09
N ASN A 75 -14.37 -2.91 8.01
CA ASN A 75 -13.51 -1.72 7.98
C ASN A 75 -12.13 -1.94 8.62
N ARG A 76 -11.61 -3.17 8.54
CA ARG A 76 -10.29 -3.55 9.06
C ARG A 76 -9.67 -4.64 8.21
N ILE A 77 -8.36 -4.70 8.24
CA ILE A 77 -7.56 -5.74 7.58
C ILE A 77 -6.68 -6.36 8.65
N GLU A 78 -6.87 -7.65 8.89
CA GLU A 78 -6.14 -8.42 9.89
C GLU A 78 -5.52 -9.66 9.24
N PHE A 79 -4.30 -10.00 9.68
CA PHE A 79 -3.66 -11.23 9.29
C PHE A 79 -3.68 -12.19 10.48
N PRO A 80 -4.10 -13.45 10.30
CA PRO A 80 -3.93 -14.49 11.31
C PRO A 80 -2.43 -14.76 11.45
N SER A 81 -1.79 -14.03 12.36
CA SER A 81 -0.43 -14.22 12.88
C SER A 81 0.59 -14.80 11.89
N GLN A 82 1.21 -13.98 11.03
CA GLN A 82 2.41 -14.39 10.28
C GLN A 82 3.35 -13.21 9.89
N ILE A 83 4.65 -13.50 9.97
CA ILE A 83 5.85 -12.79 9.51
C ILE A 83 5.61 -11.37 8.97
N GLN A 84 5.97 -10.36 9.76
CA GLN A 84 5.83 -8.92 9.47
C GLN A 84 6.25 -8.51 8.05
N GLY A 85 7.35 -9.06 7.51
CA GLY A 85 7.81 -8.77 6.14
C GLY A 85 6.87 -9.26 5.03
N ARG A 86 6.12 -10.35 5.24
CA ARG A 86 5.10 -10.83 4.28
C ARG A 86 3.86 -9.94 4.27
N CYS A 87 3.60 -9.21 5.36
CA CYS A 87 2.47 -8.30 5.46
C CYS A 87 2.66 -7.05 4.57
N ILE A 88 3.88 -6.50 4.44
CA ILE A 88 4.15 -5.34 3.57
C ILE A 88 3.74 -5.64 2.12
N ASN A 89 4.18 -6.79 1.59
CA ASN A 89 3.79 -7.25 0.25
C ASN A 89 2.27 -7.35 0.09
N ALA A 90 1.57 -7.89 1.11
CA ALA A 90 0.12 -8.03 1.05
C ALA A 90 -0.60 -6.67 1.07
N TYR A 91 -0.15 -5.72 1.88
CA TYR A 91 -0.72 -4.37 1.91
C TYR A 91 -0.48 -3.59 0.61
N ILE A 92 0.71 -3.71 0.00
CA ILE A 92 0.97 -3.10 -1.30
C ILE A 92 0.13 -3.77 -2.39
N GLU A 93 -0.01 -5.10 -2.38
CA GLU A 93 -0.89 -5.83 -3.29
C GLU A 93 -2.36 -5.36 -3.16
N MET A 94 -2.84 -5.17 -1.94
CA MET A 94 -4.18 -4.63 -1.69
C MET A 94 -4.33 -3.18 -2.19
N ALA A 95 -3.32 -2.33 -1.99
CA ALA A 95 -3.33 -0.96 -2.53
C ALA A 95 -3.41 -0.97 -4.06
N ARG A 96 -2.65 -1.85 -4.72
CA ARG A 96 -2.67 -1.97 -6.18
C ARG A 96 -4.01 -2.51 -6.69
N LEU A 97 -4.62 -3.45 -5.97
CA LEU A 97 -5.98 -3.91 -6.26
C LEU A 97 -6.98 -2.75 -6.16
N ALA A 98 -6.89 -1.96 -5.09
CA ALA A 98 -7.75 -0.82 -4.85
C ALA A 98 -7.64 0.22 -5.98
N ASP A 99 -6.42 0.58 -6.39
CA ASP A 99 -6.17 1.46 -7.54
C ASP A 99 -6.80 0.90 -8.82
N MET A 100 -6.57 -0.40 -9.11
CA MET A 100 -7.09 -1.06 -10.31
C MET A 100 -8.62 -1.06 -10.35
N TRP A 101 -9.27 -1.34 -9.22
CA TRP A 101 -10.72 -1.39 -9.10
C TRP A 101 -11.33 -0.07 -8.65
N ARG A 102 -10.55 1.03 -8.64
CA ARG A 102 -10.98 2.36 -8.21
C ARG A 102 -11.73 2.35 -6.88
N ILE A 103 -11.21 1.60 -5.91
CA ILE A 103 -11.69 1.54 -4.54
C ILE A 103 -10.97 2.62 -3.75
N THR A 104 -11.73 3.46 -3.05
CA THR A 104 -11.20 4.57 -2.24
C THR A 104 -11.56 4.41 -0.77
N GLY A 105 -10.78 5.03 0.12
CA GLY A 105 -11.03 5.09 1.56
C GLY A 105 -10.22 4.12 2.43
N MET A 106 -9.26 3.40 1.85
CA MET A 106 -8.37 2.47 2.58
C MET A 106 -6.89 2.84 2.49
N GLU A 107 -6.54 3.84 1.69
CA GLU A 107 -5.18 4.16 1.30
C GLU A 107 -4.33 4.53 2.52
N GLN A 108 -4.86 5.37 3.40
CA GLN A 108 -4.20 5.76 4.65
C GLN A 108 -4.10 4.59 5.63
N LEU A 109 -5.16 3.78 5.77
CA LEU A 109 -5.15 2.58 6.60
C LEU A 109 -4.00 1.63 6.20
N LEU A 110 -3.83 1.40 4.90
CA LEU A 110 -2.75 0.55 4.38
C LEU A 110 -1.37 1.17 4.65
N ALA A 111 -1.23 2.48 4.47
CA ALA A 111 0.01 3.19 4.78
C ALA A 111 0.36 3.07 6.28
N ASP A 112 -0.59 3.30 7.18
CA ASP A 112 -0.36 3.23 8.63
C ASP A 112 0.04 1.82 9.08
N LYS A 113 -0.60 0.77 8.51
CA LYS A 113 -0.21 -0.62 8.76
C LYS A 113 1.21 -0.92 8.31
N ILE A 114 1.64 -0.42 7.15
CA ILE A 114 3.01 -0.57 6.66
C ILE A 114 3.98 0.23 7.55
N LYS A 115 3.65 1.47 7.92
CA LYS A 115 4.45 2.33 8.79
C LYS A 115 4.71 1.63 10.12
N ALA A 116 3.66 1.09 10.76
CA ALA A 116 3.78 0.35 12.02
C ALA A 116 4.71 -0.88 11.91
N ILE A 117 4.70 -1.60 10.78
CA ILE A 117 5.63 -2.71 10.56
C ILE A 117 7.07 -2.19 10.44
N ILE A 118 7.29 -1.15 9.64
CA ILE A 118 8.64 -0.59 9.43
C ILE A 118 9.18 -0.08 10.77
N THR A 119 8.42 0.74 11.50
CA THR A 119 8.85 1.37 12.75
C THR A 119 9.08 0.36 13.88
N SER A 120 8.20 -0.63 14.04
CA SER A 120 8.37 -1.69 15.06
C SER A 120 9.58 -2.57 14.78
N SER A 121 10.04 -2.61 13.52
CA SER A 121 11.23 -3.35 13.12
C SER A 121 12.53 -2.57 13.31
N ILE A 122 12.52 -1.28 13.65
CA ILE A 122 13.76 -0.51 13.79
C ILE A 122 14.58 -1.08 14.98
N PRO A 123 15.87 -1.44 14.79
CA PRO A 123 16.71 -1.92 15.88
C PRO A 123 16.77 -0.90 17.03
N ARG A 124 16.64 -1.38 18.28
CA ARG A 124 16.78 -0.55 19.49
C ARG A 124 18.24 -0.29 19.90
N VAL A 125 19.19 -0.85 19.16
CA VAL A 125 20.63 -0.70 19.38
C VAL A 125 21.18 0.47 18.55
N ASN A 126 22.41 0.89 18.82
CA ASN A 126 23.07 1.94 18.04
C ASN A 126 23.05 1.58 16.54
N LEU A 127 22.49 2.48 15.71
CA LEU A 127 22.28 2.27 14.28
C LEU A 127 23.60 1.95 13.56
N SER A 128 24.72 2.54 13.98
CA SER A 128 26.04 2.25 13.41
C SER A 128 26.43 0.76 13.52
N CYS A 129 25.99 0.07 14.57
CA CYS A 129 26.24 -1.36 14.78
C CYS A 129 25.19 -2.27 14.10
N ALA A 130 24.06 -1.71 13.64
CA ALA A 130 22.92 -2.45 13.08
C ALA A 130 22.64 -2.13 11.60
N GLY A 131 23.67 -1.71 10.86
CA GLY A 131 23.58 -1.44 9.41
C GLY A 131 23.27 0.02 9.05
N GLY A 132 23.41 0.95 9.98
CA GLY A 132 23.18 2.38 9.77
C GLY A 132 21.72 2.70 9.42
N GLU A 133 21.53 3.69 8.56
CA GLU A 133 20.20 4.10 8.08
C GLU A 133 19.47 2.98 7.29
N ASN A 134 20.21 2.04 6.66
CA ASN A 134 19.60 0.83 6.07
C ASN A 134 18.86 -0.03 7.11
N GLY A 135 19.28 0.03 8.38
CA GLY A 135 18.64 -0.67 9.49
C GLY A 135 17.19 -0.21 9.73
N LYS A 136 16.88 1.06 9.43
CA LYS A 136 15.51 1.62 9.57
C LYS A 136 14.52 1.04 8.57
N VAL A 137 15.02 0.64 7.39
CA VAL A 137 14.22 0.06 6.29
C VAL A 137 14.59 -1.41 6.04
N ARG A 138 15.05 -2.13 7.07
CA ARG A 138 15.54 -3.50 6.92
C ARG A 138 14.50 -4.47 6.34
N LEU A 139 13.21 -4.27 6.65
CA LEU A 139 12.11 -5.09 6.13
C LEU A 139 11.68 -4.71 4.70
N LEU A 140 12.12 -3.56 4.18
CA LEU A 140 11.86 -3.22 2.79
C LEU A 140 12.75 -4.04 1.85
N THR A 141 12.24 -4.28 0.65
CA THR A 141 12.92 -4.99 -0.44
C THR A 141 12.77 -4.20 -1.74
N SER A 142 13.62 -4.48 -2.73
CA SER A 142 13.52 -3.91 -4.09
C SER A 142 12.12 -4.09 -4.68
N SER A 143 11.48 -5.24 -4.42
CA SER A 143 10.10 -5.52 -4.87
C SER A 143 9.08 -4.57 -4.26
N HIS A 144 9.26 -4.13 -3.01
CA HIS A 144 8.36 -3.16 -2.37
C HIS A 144 8.46 -1.80 -3.07
N ILE A 145 9.68 -1.31 -3.34
CA ILE A 145 9.90 -0.04 -4.04
C ILE A 145 9.26 -0.09 -5.44
N LYS A 146 9.56 -1.14 -6.20
CA LYS A 146 9.02 -1.34 -7.56
C LYS A 146 7.50 -1.51 -7.61
N SER A 147 6.91 -2.13 -6.58
CA SER A 147 5.45 -2.33 -6.54
C SER A 147 4.74 -1.05 -6.11
N ALA A 148 5.30 -0.31 -5.16
CA ALA A 148 4.75 0.95 -4.70
C ALA A 148 4.81 2.05 -5.77
N SER A 149 5.84 2.07 -6.61
CA SER A 149 5.93 3.00 -7.75
C SER A 149 4.86 2.78 -8.83
N MET A 150 4.15 1.64 -8.79
CA MET A 150 3.04 1.35 -9.70
C MET A 150 1.69 1.84 -9.17
N LEU A 151 1.66 2.37 -7.94
CA LEU A 151 0.48 3.05 -7.39
C LEU A 151 0.35 4.45 -8.00
N PHE A 152 -0.87 4.99 -7.99
CA PHE A 152 -1.12 6.35 -8.48
C PHE A 152 -0.28 7.40 -7.75
N LYS A 153 0.02 8.50 -8.45
CA LYS A 153 0.76 9.62 -7.84
C LYS A 153 -0.04 10.19 -6.67
N GLY A 154 0.66 10.47 -5.56
CA GLY A 154 0.03 10.94 -4.31
C GLY A 154 -0.62 9.85 -3.47
N HIS A 155 -0.53 8.58 -3.86
CA HIS A 155 -1.05 7.48 -3.05
C HIS A 155 -0.29 7.36 -1.71
N PRO A 156 -0.96 7.37 -0.54
CA PRO A 156 -0.33 7.32 0.78
C PRO A 156 0.75 6.24 0.96
N VAL A 157 0.48 4.99 0.55
CA VAL A 157 1.48 3.90 0.59
C VAL A 157 2.74 4.21 -0.24
N ARG A 158 2.58 4.86 -1.39
CA ARG A 158 3.68 5.23 -2.29
C ARG A 158 4.55 6.32 -1.66
N SER A 159 3.91 7.37 -1.13
CA SER A 159 4.58 8.45 -0.39
C SER A 159 5.29 7.94 0.85
N LEU A 160 4.66 7.07 1.64
CA LEU A 160 5.28 6.47 2.83
C LEU A 160 6.59 5.73 2.51
N ILE A 161 6.62 4.96 1.42
CA ILE A 161 7.82 4.21 1.04
C ILE A 161 8.91 5.17 0.51
N ALA A 162 8.53 6.29 -0.11
CA ALA A 162 9.45 7.33 -0.51
C ALA A 162 10.01 8.07 0.72
N GLU A 163 9.16 8.45 1.68
CA GLU A 163 9.52 9.04 2.97
C GLU A 163 10.52 8.14 3.73
N ALA A 164 10.27 6.82 3.75
CA ALA A 164 11.16 5.86 4.39
C ALA A 164 12.55 5.77 3.72
N SER A 165 12.65 6.13 2.44
CA SER A 165 13.84 5.89 1.62
C SER A 165 14.63 7.16 1.30
N VAL A 166 14.01 8.34 1.28
CA VAL A 166 14.61 9.62 0.85
C VAL A 166 15.84 9.98 1.69
N GLY A 167 15.73 9.78 2.99
CA GLY A 167 16.79 10.06 3.93
C GLY A 167 18.06 9.26 3.74
N PRO A 168 17.98 7.93 3.90
CA PRO A 168 19.09 7.04 3.63
C PRO A 168 19.67 7.24 2.22
N PHE A 169 18.84 7.53 1.21
CA PHE A 169 19.29 7.78 -0.15
C PHE A 169 20.17 9.03 -0.29
N ILE A 170 19.88 10.09 0.46
CA ILE A 170 20.65 11.34 0.43
C ILE A 170 21.92 11.22 1.28
N LEU A 171 21.82 10.56 2.43
CA LEU A 171 22.89 10.52 3.43
C LEU A 171 23.92 9.41 3.21
N MET A 172 23.58 8.35 2.47
CA MET A 172 24.45 7.20 2.27
C MET A 172 24.86 7.03 0.81
N ASP A 173 26.16 6.92 0.56
CA ASP A 173 26.68 6.60 -0.76
C ASP A 173 26.27 5.20 -1.25
N ASN A 174 26.07 4.26 -0.32
CA ASN A 174 25.78 2.85 -0.58
C ASN A 174 24.38 2.41 -0.12
N PHE A 175 23.38 3.29 -0.19
CA PHE A 175 22.01 2.93 0.14
C PHE A 175 21.51 1.75 -0.70
N LYS A 176 20.93 0.72 -0.06
CA LYS A 176 20.61 -0.55 -0.73
C LYS A 176 19.55 -0.45 -1.84
N PHE A 177 18.79 0.64 -1.90
CA PHE A 177 17.80 0.90 -2.97
C PHE A 177 18.18 2.06 -3.89
N ALA A 178 19.44 2.55 -3.84
CA ALA A 178 19.85 3.70 -4.64
C ALA A 178 19.58 3.50 -6.14
N ARG A 179 19.78 2.28 -6.65
CA ARG A 179 19.49 1.95 -8.05
C ARG A 179 17.99 2.05 -8.35
N GLU A 180 17.15 1.39 -7.56
CA GLU A 180 15.69 1.40 -7.73
C GLU A 180 15.12 2.82 -7.68
N LEU A 181 15.63 3.68 -6.79
CA LEU A 181 15.19 5.06 -6.66
C LEU A 181 15.61 5.94 -7.84
N ARG A 182 16.76 5.66 -8.47
CA ARG A 182 17.26 6.42 -9.64
C ARG A 182 16.63 5.97 -10.95
N GLU A 183 16.51 4.65 -11.16
CA GLU A 183 16.07 4.08 -12.43
C GLU A 183 14.55 4.09 -12.59
N ASN A 184 13.80 4.20 -11.50
CA ASN A 184 12.35 4.22 -11.54
C ASN A 184 11.84 5.65 -11.75
N ALA A 185 11.60 6.00 -13.02
CA ALA A 185 11.10 7.33 -13.40
C ALA A 185 9.82 7.73 -12.66
N ASN A 186 8.97 6.76 -12.30
CA ASN A 186 7.76 7.04 -11.54
C ASN A 186 8.03 7.45 -10.10
N TYR A 187 9.24 7.27 -9.56
CA TYR A 187 9.56 7.49 -8.15
C TYR A 187 10.37 8.76 -7.89
N ALA A 188 11.11 9.26 -8.89
CA ALA A 188 11.93 10.46 -8.76
C ALA A 188 11.12 11.68 -8.31
N GLY A 189 9.90 11.84 -8.84
CA GLY A 189 9.00 12.92 -8.42
C GLY A 189 8.61 12.84 -6.95
N ASP A 190 8.29 11.64 -6.45
CA ASP A 190 7.91 11.46 -5.03
C ASP A 190 9.11 11.73 -4.12
N LEU A 191 10.32 11.29 -4.49
CA LEU A 191 11.53 11.59 -3.72
C LEU A 191 11.81 13.09 -3.63
N LEU A 192 11.58 13.83 -4.71
CA LEU A 192 11.75 15.28 -4.72
C LEU A 192 10.69 15.98 -3.86
N ASP A 193 9.43 15.52 -3.92
CA ASP A 193 8.35 16.03 -3.09
C ASP A 193 8.64 15.76 -1.59
N GLU A 194 9.10 14.56 -1.25
CA GLU A 194 9.50 14.20 0.13
C GLU A 194 10.75 14.97 0.58
N LEU A 195 11.74 15.14 -0.29
CA LEU A 195 12.93 15.95 0.01
C LEU A 195 12.56 17.42 0.27
N LYS A 196 11.65 17.97 -0.54
CA LYS A 196 11.14 19.33 -0.36
C LYS A 196 10.44 19.49 0.98
N ASP A 197 9.58 18.54 1.35
CA ASP A 197 8.90 18.52 2.64
C ASP A 197 9.88 18.41 3.81
N LEU A 198 10.88 17.55 3.66
CA LEU A 198 11.95 17.33 4.62
C LEU A 198 12.77 18.60 4.87
N ILE A 199 13.23 19.28 3.80
CA ILE A 199 13.95 20.55 3.89
C ILE A 199 13.07 21.62 4.56
N LYS A 200 11.80 21.74 4.15
CA LYS A 200 10.86 22.69 4.75
C LYS A 200 10.68 22.45 6.25
N GLY A 201 10.61 21.19 6.68
CA GLY A 201 10.54 20.83 8.11
C GLY A 201 11.77 21.30 8.87
N GLN A 202 12.97 21.01 8.36
CA GLN A 202 14.22 21.40 9.01
C GLN A 202 14.42 22.93 9.07
N VAL A 203 14.01 23.65 8.02
CA VAL A 203 14.04 25.13 7.98
C VAL A 203 13.12 25.72 9.04
N LYS A 204 11.91 25.17 9.22
CA LYS A 204 10.98 25.59 10.28
C LYS A 204 11.59 25.36 11.67
N ASP A 205 12.27 24.23 11.86
CA ASP A 205 12.85 23.84 13.15
C ASP A 205 14.23 24.47 13.43
N LYS A 206 14.76 25.31 12.51
CA LYS A 206 16.11 25.91 12.56
C LYS A 206 17.24 24.89 12.81
N ARG A 207 17.06 23.65 12.35
CA ARG A 207 18.05 22.58 12.54
C ARG A 207 19.03 22.55 11.36
N VAL A 208 20.32 22.38 11.64
CA VAL A 208 21.30 22.06 10.61
C VAL A 208 21.00 20.67 10.07
N ILE A 209 20.88 20.54 8.75
CA ILE A 209 20.77 19.26 8.08
C ILE A 209 22.12 18.55 8.24
N THR A 210 22.19 17.60 9.16
CA THR A 210 23.34 16.70 9.31
C THR A 210 22.83 15.26 9.18
N PRO A 211 23.71 14.30 8.84
CA PRO A 211 23.33 12.89 8.81
C PRO A 211 22.71 12.37 10.11
N TYR A 212 22.95 13.07 11.23
CA TYR A 212 22.55 12.68 12.58
C TYR A 212 21.29 13.39 13.09
N THR A 213 20.81 14.46 12.44
CA THR A 213 19.67 15.30 12.90
C THR A 213 18.39 15.13 12.08
N LEU A 214 18.46 14.36 11.01
CA LEU A 214 17.32 14.06 10.16
C LEU A 214 16.40 13.03 10.85
N HIS A 215 15.39 13.55 11.54
CA HIS A 215 14.25 12.75 11.95
C HIS A 215 13.39 12.46 10.74
N TYR A 216 13.50 11.24 10.24
CA TYR A 216 12.52 10.67 9.32
C TYR A 216 11.27 10.33 10.10
N TRP A 217 10.12 10.35 9.41
CA TRP A 217 8.77 10.21 9.94
C TRP A 217 8.19 11.52 10.48
N LYS A 218 7.19 12.06 9.77
CA LYS A 218 6.28 13.07 10.35
C LYS A 218 5.73 12.49 11.66
N ASN A 219 5.99 13.18 12.78
CA ASN A 219 5.29 12.95 14.04
C ASN A 219 3.84 13.39 13.79
N SER A 220 2.92 12.43 13.91
CA SER A 220 1.48 12.70 13.88
C SER A 220 1.08 13.63 15.02
#